data_AF-A0A9X9LZL3-F1
#
_entry.id   AF-A0A9X9LZL3-F1
#
_cell.length_a   1.000
_cell.length_b   1.000
_cell.length_c   1.000
_cell.angle_alpha   90.00
_cell.angle_beta   90.00
_cell.angle_gamma   90.00
#
_symmetry.space_group_name_H-M   'P 1'
#
loop_
_entity.id
_entity.type
_entity.pdbx_description
1 polymer ?
#
loop_
_entity_poly.entity_id
_entity_poly.type
_entity_poly.pdbx_seq_one_letter_code
_entity_poly.pdbx_strand_id
1 'polypeptide(L)'
;HTGNNTFRVVGRKIQDHQVVINCAIPKGLKYNQATQTFHQWRDARQVYGLNFGSKEDANVFASAMMHALEVLNSQETGPTLPRQNSQLPVQVQNGP
;
A
#
# COMPACT_ATOMS: atom_id res chain seq x y z
N HIS A 1 -9.27 -6.47 8.30
CA HIS A 1 -8.39 -5.92 7.23
C HIS A 1 -8.81 -4.52 6.76
N THR A 2 -9.98 -4.01 7.14
CA THR A 2 -10.37 -2.60 6.97
C THR A 2 -9.87 -1.78 8.15
N GLY A 3 -8.88 -0.90 7.96
CA GLY A 3 -8.46 -0.01 9.05
C GLY A 3 -7.20 0.82 8.83
N ASN A 4 -6.29 0.41 7.94
CA ASN A 4 -5.19 1.27 7.47
C ASN A 4 -5.30 1.38 5.95
N ASN A 5 -5.16 2.57 5.39
CA ASN A 5 -5.03 2.83 3.93
C ASN A 5 -3.72 2.21 3.41
N THR A 6 -3.60 0.89 3.49
CA THR A 6 -2.45 0.14 3.03
C THR A 6 -2.77 -0.44 1.67
N PHE A 7 -2.09 0.07 0.64
CA PHE A 7 -2.15 -0.50 -0.70
C PHE A 7 -1.06 -1.55 -0.87
N ARG A 8 -1.37 -2.61 -1.63
CA ARG A 8 -0.43 -3.69 -1.96
C ARG A 8 -0.64 -4.14 -3.39
N VAL A 9 0.44 -4.51 -4.07
CA VAL A 9 0.36 -5.28 -5.32
C VAL A 9 0.40 -6.76 -4.97
N VAL A 10 -0.67 -7.48 -5.34
CA VAL A 10 -0.78 -8.92 -5.15
C VAL A 10 -0.91 -9.59 -6.51
N GLY A 11 0.15 -10.31 -6.91
CA GLY A 11 0.15 -11.12 -8.12
C GLY A 11 -0.12 -12.58 -7.77
N ARG A 12 -1.19 -13.16 -8.33
CA ARG A 12 -1.51 -14.59 -8.17
C ARG A 12 -1.36 -15.31 -9.49
N LYS A 13 -0.78 -16.50 -9.47
CA LYS A 13 -0.84 -17.43 -10.60
C LYS A 13 -2.30 -17.83 -10.86
N ILE A 14 -2.67 -17.96 -12.13
CA ILE A 14 -4.04 -18.33 -12.51
C ILE A 14 -4.33 -19.81 -12.22
N GLN A 15 -3.31 -20.67 -12.33
CA GLN A 15 -3.46 -22.13 -12.24
C GLN A 15 -3.85 -22.61 -10.83
N ASP A 16 -3.23 -22.05 -9.81
CA ASP A 16 -3.32 -22.53 -8.41
C ASP A 16 -3.62 -21.40 -7.40
N HIS A 17 -3.88 -20.19 -7.89
CA HIS A 17 -4.04 -18.97 -7.08
C HIS A 17 -2.85 -18.66 -6.15
N GLN A 18 -1.68 -19.28 -6.38
CA GLN A 18 -0.49 -19.04 -5.57
C GLN A 18 -0.08 -17.56 -5.67
N VAL A 19 0.10 -16.93 -4.51
CA VAL A 19 0.61 -15.56 -4.42
C VAL A 19 2.11 -15.57 -4.70
N VAL A 20 2.52 -14.98 -5.82
CA VAL A 20 3.92 -14.86 -6.24
C VAL A 20 4.48 -13.46 -6.02
N ILE A 21 3.61 -12.46 -5.91
CA ILE A 21 3.97 -11.08 -5.57
C ILE A 21 3.06 -10.65 -4.43
N ASN A 22 3.65 -10.14 -3.35
CA ASN A 22 2.92 -9.54 -2.24
C ASN A 22 3.65 -8.29 -1.73
N CYS A 23 3.73 -7.28 -2.59
CA CYS A 23 4.52 -6.08 -2.36
C CYS A 23 3.65 -4.98 -1.73
N ALA A 24 4.11 -4.38 -0.62
CA ALA A 24 3.47 -3.20 -0.06
C ALA A 24 3.79 -1.97 -0.93
N ILE A 25 2.83 -1.05 -1.05
CA ILE A 25 3.02 0.24 -1.72
C ILE A 25 3.21 1.30 -0.63
N PRO A 26 4.45 1.64 -0.24
CA PRO A 26 4.69 2.72 0.71
C PRO A 26 4.50 4.09 0.04
N LYS A 27 4.26 5.10 0.86
CA LYS A 27 4.32 6.50 0.44
C LYS A 27 5.66 6.80 -0.25
N GLY A 28 5.62 7.56 -1.34
CA GLY A 28 6.82 7.94 -2.09
C GLY A 28 7.48 6.81 -2.89
N LEU A 29 6.83 5.65 -3.03
CA LEU A 29 7.29 4.60 -3.93
C LEU A 29 7.48 5.16 -5.35
N LYS A 30 8.63 4.84 -5.94
CA LYS A 30 8.97 5.26 -7.31
C LYS A 30 8.45 4.23 -8.30
N TYR A 31 7.32 4.56 -8.92
CA TYR A 31 6.74 3.81 -10.03
C TYR A 31 7.33 4.28 -11.37
N ASN A 32 7.74 3.36 -12.23
CA ASN A 32 8.35 3.66 -13.53
C ASN A 32 7.69 2.81 -14.63
N GLN A 33 7.12 3.48 -15.64
CA GLN A 33 6.63 2.86 -16.87
C GLN A 33 7.79 2.78 -17.86
N ALA A 34 8.60 1.73 -17.77
CA ALA A 34 9.84 1.60 -18.55
C ALA A 34 9.58 1.40 -20.05
N THR A 35 8.49 0.73 -20.41
CA THR A 35 7.93 0.68 -21.77
C THR A 35 6.40 0.72 -21.70
N GLN A 36 5.72 0.74 -22.85
CA GLN A 36 4.25 0.70 -22.94
C GLN A 36 3.61 -0.54 -22.29
N THR A 37 4.36 -1.62 -22.09
CA THR A 37 3.85 -2.88 -21.50
C THR A 37 4.76 -3.43 -20.40
N PHE A 38 5.83 -2.72 -20.03
CA PHE A 38 6.73 -3.13 -18.96
C PHE A 38 6.87 -2.04 -17.91
N HIS A 39 6.28 -2.27 -16.74
CA HIS A 39 6.33 -1.32 -15.62
C HIS A 39 7.11 -1.92 -14.46
N GLN A 40 7.83 -1.09 -13.74
CA GLN A 40 8.69 -1.52 -12.63
C GLN A 40 8.65 -0.54 -11.47
N TRP A 41 8.94 -1.04 -10.28
CA TRP A 41 9.15 -0.24 -9.09
C TRP A 41 10.17 -0.93 -8.18
N ARG A 42 10.71 -0.16 -7.25
CA ARG A 42 11.75 -0.61 -6.33
C ARG A 42 11.31 -0.34 -4.89
N ASP A 43 11.55 -1.30 -4.01
CA ASP A 43 11.59 -1.09 -2.57
C ASP A 43 13.04 -1.11 -2.05
N ALA A 44 13.22 -1.10 -0.73
CA ALA A 44 14.55 -1.06 -0.12
C ALA A 44 15.48 -2.24 -0.50
N ARG A 45 14.95 -3.37 -0.99
CA ARG A 45 15.72 -4.60 -1.23
C ARG A 45 15.54 -5.19 -2.62
N GLN A 46 14.40 -4.95 -3.26
CA GLN A 46 13.99 -5.66 -4.46
C GLN A 46 13.43 -4.72 -5.52
N VAL A 47 13.65 -5.09 -6.79
CA VAL A 47 12.96 -4.51 -7.94
C VAL A 47 11.87 -5.48 -8.37
N TYR A 48 10.68 -4.95 -8.55
CA TYR A 48 9.56 -5.65 -9.13
C TYR A 48 9.35 -5.13 -10.56
N GLY A 49 9.06 -6.04 -11.48
CA GLY A 49 8.71 -5.74 -12.86
C GLY A 49 7.49 -6.54 -13.27
N LEU A 50 6.57 -5.91 -13.99
CA LEU A 50 5.40 -6.53 -14.59
C LEU A 50 5.46 -6.34 -16.11
N ASN A 51 5.27 -7.43 -16.85
CA ASN A 51 5.04 -7.40 -18.29
C ASN A 51 3.54 -7.64 -18.54
N PHE A 52 2.87 -6.69 -19.19
CA PHE A 52 1.45 -6.73 -19.46
C PHE A 52 1.18 -7.32 -20.84
N GLY A 53 0.08 -8.07 -20.97
CA GLY A 53 -0.34 -8.66 -22.25
C GLY A 53 -0.79 -7.62 -23.29
N SER A 54 -1.16 -6.42 -22.84
CA SER A 54 -1.60 -5.31 -23.70
C SER A 54 -1.20 -3.96 -23.10
N LYS A 55 -1.23 -2.92 -23.94
CA LYS A 55 -1.02 -1.52 -23.51
C LYS A 55 -2.18 -1.03 -22.65
N GLU A 56 -3.38 -1.47 -22.99
CA GLU A 56 -4.62 -1.09 -22.32
C GLU A 56 -4.59 -1.56 -20.86
N ASP A 57 -4.21 -2.82 -20.63
CA ASP A 57 -4.06 -3.37 -19.26
C ASP A 57 -2.96 -2.63 -18.48
N ALA A 58 -1.85 -2.32 -19.14
CA ALA A 58 -0.76 -1.57 -18.54
C ALA A 58 -1.23 -0.18 -18.07
N ASN A 59 -2.02 0.52 -18.88
CA ASN A 59 -2.58 1.83 -18.56
C ASN A 59 -3.58 1.78 -17.41
N VAL A 60 -4.46 0.77 -17.38
CA VAL A 60 -5.41 0.55 -16.28
C VAL A 60 -4.65 0.33 -14.97
N PHE A 61 -3.63 -0.52 -14.99
CA PHE A 61 -2.80 -0.78 -13.82
C PHE A 61 -2.02 0.47 -13.37
N ALA A 62 -1.44 1.21 -14.31
CA ALA A 62 -0.71 2.45 -14.02
C ALA A 62 -1.61 3.49 -13.35
N SER A 63 -2.85 3.65 -13.85
CA SER A 63 -3.84 4.58 -13.28
C SER A 63 -4.19 4.22 -11.84
N ALA A 64 -4.42 2.93 -11.56
CA ALA A 64 -4.67 2.43 -10.22
C ALA A 64 -3.47 2.63 -9.27
N MET A 65 -2.24 2.40 -9.75
CA MET A 65 -1.02 2.63 -8.98
C MET A 65 -0.84 4.11 -8.64
N MET A 66 -1.02 5.00 -9.61
CA MET A 66 -0.90 6.45 -9.40
C MET A 66 -1.93 6.96 -8.40
N HIS A 67 -3.19 6.50 -8.50
CA HIS A 67 -4.24 6.84 -7.54
C HIS A 67 -3.90 6.35 -6.12
N ALA A 68 -3.39 5.11 -5.96
CA ALA A 68 -2.96 4.61 -4.66
C ALA A 68 -1.85 5.48 -4.04
N LEU A 69 -0.87 5.91 -4.86
CA LEU A 69 0.20 6.81 -4.41
C LEU A 69 -0.32 8.19 -4.02
N GLU A 70 -1.28 8.74 -4.78
CA GLU A 70 -1.93 10.00 -4.47
C GLU A 70 -2.68 9.94 -3.13
N VAL A 71 -3.48 8.89 -2.91
CA VAL A 71 -4.17 8.67 -1.62
C VAL A 71 -3.17 8.62 -0.48
N LEU A 72 -2.05 7.90 -0.62
CA LEU A 72 -1.00 7.80 0.40
C LEU A 72 -0.31 9.14 0.66
N ASN A 73 -0.17 9.99 -0.35
CA ASN A 73 0.42 11.33 -0.20
C ASN A 73 -0.54 12.31 0.48
N SER A 74 -1.83 12.23 0.17
CA SER A 74 -2.87 13.12 0.72
C SER A 74 -3.25 12.85 2.17
N GLN A 75 -2.87 11.71 2.75
CA GLN A 75 -3.11 11.42 4.17
C GLN A 75 -2.34 12.32 5.15
N GLU A 76 -1.44 13.17 4.67
CA GLU A 76 -0.70 14.13 5.51
C GLU A 76 -1.54 15.35 5.94
N THR A 77 -2.72 15.59 5.34
CA THR A 77 -3.56 16.78 5.62
C THR A 77 -4.79 16.52 6.49
N GLY A 78 -4.96 15.31 7.06
CA GLY A 78 -6.04 15.05 8.01
C GLY A 78 -5.67 15.56 9.42
N PRO A 79 -6.57 16.25 10.16
CA PRO A 79 -6.29 16.65 11.53
C PRO A 79 -5.99 15.40 12.35
N THR A 80 -4.78 15.33 12.88
CA THR A 80 -4.42 14.39 13.92
C THR A 80 -5.30 14.70 15.12
N LEU A 81 -6.47 14.06 15.22
CA LEU A 81 -7.17 13.95 16.49
C LEU A 81 -6.23 13.15 17.39
N PRO A 82 -5.71 13.71 18.50
CA PRO A 82 -4.99 12.89 19.45
C PRO A 82 -5.96 11.81 19.92
N ARG A 83 -5.57 10.54 19.81
CA ARG A 83 -6.26 9.45 20.50
C ARG A 83 -6.31 9.84 21.98
N GLN A 84 -7.47 10.30 22.45
CA GLN A 84 -7.72 10.44 23.87
C GLN A 84 -7.76 9.02 24.41
N ASN A 85 -6.63 8.64 25.02
CA ASN A 85 -6.46 7.38 25.70
C ASN A 85 -7.39 7.40 26.90
N SER A 86 -8.57 6.78 26.77
CA SER A 86 -9.49 6.52 27.88
C SER A 86 -8.87 5.47 28.80
N GLN A 87 -7.88 5.86 29.59
CA GLN A 87 -7.42 5.10 30.74
C GLN A 87 -7.97 5.79 31.99
N LEU A 88 -9.09 5.25 32.47
CA LEU A 88 -9.61 5.51 33.81
C LEU A 88 -8.48 5.21 34.83
N PRO A 89 -8.18 6.10 35.80
CA PRO A 89 -7.30 5.73 36.89
C PRO A 89 -8.05 4.73 37.77
N VAL A 90 -7.57 3.49 37.81
CA VAL A 90 -7.96 2.53 38.84
C VAL A 90 -7.38 3.07 40.16
N GLN A 91 -8.20 3.70 40.97
CA GLN A 91 -7.82 4.04 42.34
C GLN A 91 -7.73 2.73 43.13
N VAL A 92 -6.51 2.20 43.25
CA VAL A 92 -6.21 1.14 44.21
C VAL A 92 -5.95 1.83 45.54
N GLN A 93 -7.00 1.95 46.37
CA GLN A 93 -6.86 2.41 47.74
C GLN A 93 -6.25 1.27 48.57
N ASN A 94 -4.95 1.37 48.83
CA ASN A 94 -4.30 0.64 49.91
C ASN A 94 -4.20 1.56 51.12
N GLY A 95 -4.81 1.15 52.23
CA GLY A 95 -4.67 1.75 53.55
C GLY A 95 -5.03 0.69 54.60
N PRO A 96 -4.40 0.73 55.79
CA PRO A 96 -4.07 -0.43 56.63
C PRO A 96 -5.25 -1.20 57.21
#